data_AF-A0A7U9RT85-F1
#
_entry.id   AF-A0A7U9RT85-F1
#
_cell.length_a   1.000
_cell.length_b   1.000
_cell.length_c   1.000
_cell.angle_alpha   90.00
_cell.angle_beta   90.00
_cell.angle_gamma   90.00
#
_symmetry.space_group_name_H-M   'P 1'
#
loop_
_entity.id
_entity.type
_entity.pdbx_description
1 polymer ?
#
loop_
_entity_poly.entity_id
_entity_poly.type
_entity_poly.pdbx_seq_one_letter_code
_entity_poly.pdbx_strand_id
1 'polypeptide(L)'
;MEASQKEKAAQLQHAVINYSVEEISKRYEELGSVEMTAPALGLACRFRGLGVVKALVERGATFRFSSTRRIEEWYGCYIGRNSGNYRTNYSLYLLRAFDEDLKGAFCFKGMTLAQCAEQEVGESLPILSDTERVAVLRYLIENKEKVSFQPEEMLYYAIFFEDTAIVEELNRQKIEFLEIRVQTIANGASAMNPYWVEYITMTEQADNEAYLSIMEQISKKLKGNQFHYTENINEVTKKRFSNTEIFVFFFEHFKRDKMKKYQLIRSLIEENATGALMRIEQEGWLNVPKKRDEMIDYATQNGKTEALAWLLDYKNRTANFVAEQEKADKKLMRALNAAPNSVATLKQIWSYRKQEDGTLMITNYKGKETEVTVPEKIGKGIVTAIGKGAFSGNFYNPKATEVQVKQHNEIVKVILPDTIEFIGEGAFSKMASLKEINIPMGVREIGAYTFHGCDSLKSLTIPKTVEIIRKHAVSFCPNLEKVFLGEGIKEIGEQAFWRCKNLCEVRVSQSLQWLSMENTDYHCEQCASASNCTYRKTNNIGRDLFCIFEYRKKLTIIGPKGSPLETYCKEKHVRFRYINDAD
;
A
#
# COMPACT_ATOMS: atom_id res chain seq x y z
N MET A 1 -71.06 -21.04 -19.47
CA MET A 1 -70.13 -19.89 -19.61
C MET A 1 -68.77 -20.50 -19.84
N GLU A 2 -68.09 -20.21 -20.95
CA GLU A 2 -66.78 -20.79 -21.22
C GLU A 2 -65.78 -20.32 -20.15
N ALA A 3 -64.99 -21.23 -19.58
CA ALA A 3 -64.00 -20.90 -18.57
C ALA A 3 -63.00 -19.87 -19.14
N SER A 4 -62.66 -18.86 -18.36
CA SER A 4 -61.63 -17.89 -18.72
C SER A 4 -60.27 -18.58 -18.88
N GLN A 5 -59.37 -17.99 -19.67
CA GLN A 5 -58.01 -18.55 -19.86
C GLN A 5 -57.25 -18.72 -18.53
N LYS A 6 -57.51 -17.83 -17.55
CA LYS A 6 -56.96 -17.95 -16.19
C LYS A 6 -57.47 -19.19 -15.46
N GLU A 7 -58.78 -19.44 -15.52
CA GLU A 7 -59.39 -20.64 -14.93
C GLU A 7 -58.93 -21.91 -15.64
N LYS A 8 -58.83 -21.91 -16.97
CA LYS A 8 -58.31 -23.05 -17.74
C LYS A 8 -56.87 -23.41 -17.32
N ALA A 9 -56.00 -22.41 -17.16
CA ALA A 9 -54.62 -22.62 -16.69
C ALA A 9 -54.55 -23.14 -15.24
N ALA A 10 -55.45 -22.67 -14.36
CA ALA A 10 -55.54 -23.15 -12.97
C ALA A 10 -56.05 -24.61 -12.92
N GLN A 11 -57.07 -24.94 -13.72
CA GLN A 11 -57.59 -26.31 -13.85
C GLN A 11 -56.53 -27.27 -14.39
N LEU A 12 -55.69 -26.82 -15.35
CA LEU A 12 -54.61 -27.66 -15.87
C LEU A 12 -53.52 -27.90 -14.82
N GLN A 13 -53.12 -26.89 -14.03
CA GLN A 13 -52.18 -27.06 -12.92
C GLN A 13 -52.74 -28.00 -11.84
N HIS A 14 -54.00 -27.82 -11.46
CA HIS A 14 -54.70 -28.69 -10.53
C HIS A 14 -54.71 -30.14 -11.02
N ALA A 15 -54.99 -30.34 -12.31
CA ALA A 15 -55.00 -31.67 -12.88
C ALA A 15 -53.62 -32.35 -12.84
N VAL A 16 -52.56 -31.59 -13.12
CA VAL A 16 -51.18 -32.08 -13.04
C VAL A 16 -50.79 -32.51 -11.63
N ILE A 17 -51.39 -31.96 -10.57
CA ILE A 17 -51.12 -32.41 -9.21
C ILE A 17 -51.99 -33.62 -8.84
N ASN A 18 -53.28 -33.61 -9.19
CA ASN A 18 -54.25 -34.52 -8.55
C ASN A 18 -54.64 -35.76 -9.35
N TYR A 19 -54.38 -35.83 -10.67
CA TYR A 19 -54.95 -36.88 -11.53
C TYR A 19 -53.90 -37.77 -12.21
N SER A 20 -54.34 -38.92 -12.72
CA SER A 20 -53.50 -39.84 -13.51
C SER A 20 -53.08 -39.25 -14.87
N VAL A 21 -52.12 -39.87 -15.56
CA VAL A 21 -51.66 -39.41 -16.89
C VAL A 21 -52.82 -39.39 -17.90
N GLU A 22 -53.68 -40.40 -17.85
CA GLU A 22 -54.85 -40.57 -18.73
C GLU A 22 -55.92 -39.52 -18.44
N GLU A 23 -56.17 -39.24 -17.16
CA GLU A 23 -57.13 -38.23 -16.72
C GLU A 23 -56.65 -36.81 -17.06
N ILE A 24 -55.36 -36.51 -16.87
CA ILE A 24 -54.73 -35.25 -17.29
C ILE A 24 -54.90 -35.05 -18.79
N SER A 25 -54.62 -36.10 -19.57
CA SER A 25 -54.75 -36.10 -21.02
C SER A 25 -56.17 -35.73 -21.48
N LYS A 26 -57.17 -36.39 -20.90
CA LYS A 26 -58.59 -36.13 -21.19
C LYS A 26 -59.00 -34.71 -20.81
N ARG A 27 -58.64 -34.26 -19.60
CA ARG A 27 -58.99 -32.91 -19.12
C ARG A 27 -58.34 -31.82 -19.98
N TYR A 28 -57.11 -32.01 -20.42
CA TYR A 28 -56.46 -31.03 -21.28
C TYR A 28 -57.18 -30.93 -22.64
N GLU A 29 -57.61 -32.05 -23.23
CA GLU A 29 -58.43 -32.04 -24.44
C GLU A 29 -59.77 -31.30 -24.23
N GLU A 30 -60.42 -31.50 -23.09
CA GLU A 30 -61.67 -30.81 -22.72
C GLU A 30 -61.49 -29.30 -22.52
N LEU A 31 -60.34 -28.86 -22.00
CA LEU A 31 -60.01 -27.44 -21.83
C LEU A 31 -59.79 -26.71 -23.17
N GLY A 32 -59.37 -27.45 -24.21
CA GLY A 32 -59.00 -26.91 -25.51
C GLY A 32 -57.75 -26.03 -25.45
N SER A 33 -57.76 -24.88 -26.14
CA SER A 33 -56.61 -23.96 -26.14
C SER A 33 -56.44 -23.28 -24.79
N VAL A 34 -55.30 -23.56 -24.14
CA VAL A 34 -54.86 -22.94 -22.87
C VAL A 34 -53.70 -21.99 -23.15
N GLU A 35 -53.89 -20.69 -22.88
CA GLU A 35 -52.92 -19.61 -23.16
C GLU A 35 -51.65 -19.73 -22.32
N MET A 36 -51.76 -20.21 -21.07
CA MET A 36 -50.66 -20.26 -20.11
C MET A 36 -50.43 -21.69 -19.59
N THR A 37 -49.76 -22.51 -20.39
CA THR A 37 -49.47 -23.92 -20.06
C THR A 37 -48.16 -24.11 -19.30
N ALA A 38 -47.28 -23.09 -19.32
CA ALA A 38 -45.94 -23.15 -18.74
C ALA A 38 -45.90 -23.56 -17.25
N PRO A 39 -46.77 -23.05 -16.36
CA PRO A 39 -46.77 -23.47 -14.95
C PRO A 39 -47.13 -24.95 -14.77
N ALA A 40 -48.14 -25.44 -15.51
CA ALA A 40 -48.55 -26.84 -15.46
C ALA A 40 -47.45 -27.78 -15.98
N LEU A 41 -46.77 -27.39 -17.07
CA LEU A 41 -45.63 -28.14 -17.59
C LEU A 41 -44.45 -28.13 -16.59
N GLY A 42 -44.21 -27.01 -15.90
CA GLY A 42 -43.22 -26.91 -14.82
C GLY A 42 -43.52 -27.84 -13.66
N LEU A 43 -44.76 -27.84 -13.14
CA LEU A 43 -45.19 -28.76 -12.07
C LEU A 43 -45.03 -30.23 -12.49
N ALA A 44 -45.33 -30.57 -13.75
CA ALA A 44 -45.12 -31.91 -14.27
C ALA A 44 -43.62 -32.29 -14.26
N CYS A 45 -42.75 -31.35 -14.65
CA CYS A 45 -41.29 -31.53 -14.60
C CYS A 45 -40.76 -31.69 -13.16
N ARG A 46 -41.42 -31.09 -12.16
CA ARG A 46 -40.98 -31.16 -10.77
C ARG A 46 -41.47 -32.39 -10.02
N PHE A 47 -42.72 -32.82 -10.26
CA PHE A 47 -43.41 -33.78 -9.40
C PHE A 47 -43.96 -35.03 -10.11
N ARG A 48 -44.05 -35.04 -11.45
CA ARG A 48 -44.83 -36.08 -12.16
C ARG A 48 -44.05 -36.90 -13.20
N GLY A 49 -42.86 -36.44 -13.59
CA GLY A 49 -41.94 -37.22 -14.41
C GLY A 49 -42.30 -37.29 -15.90
N LEU A 50 -41.57 -38.13 -16.63
CA LEU A 50 -41.54 -38.13 -18.09
C LEU A 50 -42.91 -38.45 -18.72
N GLY A 51 -43.71 -39.33 -18.11
CA GLY A 51 -45.02 -39.72 -18.66
C GLY A 51 -45.98 -38.54 -18.76
N VAL A 52 -46.15 -37.77 -17.68
CA VAL A 52 -47.01 -36.57 -17.69
C VAL A 52 -46.43 -35.47 -18.57
N VAL A 53 -45.11 -35.26 -18.55
CA VAL A 53 -44.46 -34.27 -19.42
C VAL A 53 -44.73 -34.57 -20.90
N LYS A 54 -44.60 -35.82 -21.34
CA LYS A 54 -44.94 -36.23 -22.71
C LYS A 54 -46.39 -35.96 -23.05
N ALA A 55 -47.32 -36.40 -22.18
CA ALA A 55 -48.75 -36.24 -22.38
C ALA A 55 -49.18 -34.77 -22.57
N LEU A 56 -48.57 -33.84 -21.81
CA LEU A 56 -48.80 -32.41 -21.94
C LEU A 56 -48.20 -31.84 -23.23
N VAL A 57 -46.94 -32.17 -23.54
CA VAL A 57 -46.22 -31.64 -24.72
C VAL A 57 -46.82 -32.14 -26.04
N GLU A 58 -47.32 -33.37 -26.07
CA GLU A 58 -48.05 -33.91 -27.23
C GLU A 58 -49.35 -33.14 -27.51
N ARG A 59 -49.97 -32.58 -26.46
CA ARG A 59 -51.18 -31.74 -26.52
C ARG A 59 -50.91 -30.24 -26.68
N GLY A 60 -49.64 -29.86 -26.89
CA GLY A 60 -49.26 -28.49 -27.18
C GLY A 60 -48.89 -27.64 -25.97
N ALA A 61 -48.67 -28.23 -24.80
CA ALA A 61 -48.09 -27.49 -23.68
C ALA A 61 -46.66 -27.06 -24.01
N THR A 62 -46.33 -25.80 -23.71
CA THR A 62 -44.99 -25.24 -23.93
C THR A 62 -44.63 -24.31 -22.78
N PHE A 63 -43.34 -23.97 -22.65
CA PHE A 63 -42.90 -22.92 -21.74
C PHE A 63 -43.11 -21.50 -22.30
N ARG A 64 -43.62 -21.37 -23.54
CA ARG A 64 -43.89 -20.08 -24.17
C ARG A 64 -45.23 -19.51 -23.68
N PHE A 65 -45.22 -18.21 -23.40
CA PHE A 65 -46.41 -17.43 -23.13
C PHE A 65 -46.23 -15.99 -23.62
N SER A 66 -47.34 -15.27 -23.85
CA SER A 66 -47.30 -13.91 -24.36
C SER A 66 -46.93 -12.92 -23.24
N SER A 67 -46.15 -11.89 -23.57
CA SER A 67 -45.73 -10.84 -22.63
C SER A 67 -46.74 -9.70 -22.66
N THR A 68 -47.97 -10.00 -22.27
CA THR A 68 -49.01 -8.99 -22.11
C THR A 68 -49.10 -8.60 -20.64
N ARG A 69 -49.32 -7.31 -20.36
CA ARG A 69 -49.50 -6.80 -18.98
C ARG A 69 -50.52 -7.63 -18.18
N ARG A 70 -51.58 -8.10 -18.85
CA ARG A 70 -52.61 -8.97 -18.29
C ARG A 70 -52.03 -10.29 -17.76
N ILE A 71 -51.22 -10.99 -18.56
CA ILE A 71 -50.60 -12.26 -18.15
C ILE A 71 -49.57 -12.01 -17.05
N GLU A 72 -48.75 -10.98 -17.21
CA GLU A 72 -47.73 -10.61 -16.24
C GLU A 72 -48.34 -10.33 -14.85
N GLU A 73 -49.45 -9.59 -14.78
CA GLU A 73 -50.19 -9.31 -13.53
C GLU A 73 -50.91 -10.56 -13.00
N TRP A 74 -51.51 -11.38 -13.85
CA TRP A 74 -52.27 -12.56 -13.41
C TRP A 74 -51.41 -13.68 -12.85
N TYR A 75 -50.20 -13.85 -13.37
CA TYR A 75 -49.31 -14.97 -13.04
C TYR A 75 -48.02 -14.53 -12.33
N GLY A 76 -47.83 -13.22 -12.10
CA GLY A 76 -46.64 -12.70 -11.42
C GLY A 76 -45.33 -13.01 -12.14
N CYS A 77 -45.38 -13.26 -13.46
CA CYS A 77 -44.30 -13.89 -14.22
C CYS A 77 -43.33 -12.90 -14.92
N TYR A 78 -43.28 -11.65 -14.44
CA TYR A 78 -42.49 -10.58 -15.06
C TYR A 78 -41.94 -9.54 -14.07
N ILE A 79 -40.79 -8.97 -14.42
CA ILE A 79 -40.15 -7.83 -13.74
C ILE A 79 -39.73 -6.78 -14.78
N GLY A 80 -40.17 -5.53 -14.61
CA GLY A 80 -39.66 -4.33 -15.31
C GLY A 80 -40.12 -3.06 -14.59
N ARG A 81 -39.40 -1.92 -14.52
CA ARG A 81 -38.54 -1.19 -15.48
C ARG A 81 -37.08 -0.91 -15.03
N ASN A 82 -36.66 -1.33 -13.82
CA ASN A 82 -35.37 -0.95 -13.22
C ASN A 82 -34.28 -2.06 -13.21
N SER A 83 -34.60 -3.29 -13.63
CA SER A 83 -33.70 -4.46 -13.48
C SER A 83 -33.45 -5.22 -14.80
N GLY A 84 -33.72 -4.57 -15.94
CA GLY A 84 -33.81 -5.24 -17.24
C GLY A 84 -35.06 -6.10 -17.37
N ASN A 85 -35.57 -6.26 -18.58
CA ASN A 85 -36.83 -6.99 -18.83
C ASN A 85 -36.62 -8.50 -18.59
N TYR A 86 -36.86 -8.99 -17.38
CA TYR A 86 -36.72 -10.40 -17.01
C TYR A 86 -38.07 -11.11 -16.94
N ARG A 87 -38.13 -12.31 -17.53
CA ARG A 87 -39.32 -13.17 -17.55
C ARG A 87 -39.07 -14.44 -16.76
N THR A 88 -40.12 -14.94 -16.12
CA THR A 88 -40.08 -16.23 -15.43
C THR A 88 -39.82 -17.37 -16.40
N ASN A 89 -38.91 -18.28 -16.03
CA ASN A 89 -38.59 -19.46 -16.80
C ASN A 89 -39.10 -20.71 -16.07
N TYR A 90 -40.34 -21.10 -16.37
CA TYR A 90 -40.99 -22.26 -15.76
C TYR A 90 -40.28 -23.60 -16.05
N SER A 91 -39.35 -23.67 -17.01
CA SER A 91 -38.57 -24.90 -17.20
C SER A 91 -37.62 -25.17 -16.03
N LEU A 92 -37.28 -24.15 -15.25
CA LEU A 92 -36.42 -24.26 -14.06
C LEU A 92 -37.09 -24.97 -12.88
N TYR A 93 -38.39 -25.27 -12.96
CA TYR A 93 -39.08 -26.15 -12.00
C TYR A 93 -38.41 -27.53 -11.87
N LEU A 94 -37.69 -27.94 -12.92
CA LEU A 94 -36.92 -29.18 -12.93
C LEU A 94 -35.74 -29.16 -11.95
N LEU A 95 -35.22 -27.99 -11.54
CA LEU A 95 -34.04 -27.87 -10.67
C LEU A 95 -34.38 -28.10 -9.19
N ARG A 96 -33.41 -28.59 -8.41
CA ARG A 96 -33.47 -28.64 -6.94
C ARG A 96 -33.19 -27.27 -6.32
N ALA A 97 -33.96 -26.27 -6.72
CA ALA A 97 -34.02 -24.97 -6.08
C ALA A 97 -35.33 -24.88 -5.28
N PHE A 98 -35.28 -24.30 -4.08
CA PHE A 98 -36.44 -24.05 -3.21
C PHE A 98 -36.60 -22.55 -2.95
N ASP A 99 -37.77 -22.12 -2.48
CA ASP A 99 -38.10 -20.69 -2.36
C ASP A 99 -37.10 -19.89 -1.47
N GLU A 100 -36.45 -20.56 -0.52
CA GLU A 100 -35.40 -20.00 0.33
C GLU A 100 -34.08 -19.69 -0.41
N ASP A 101 -33.83 -20.36 -1.54
CA ASP A 101 -32.59 -20.28 -2.32
C ASP A 101 -32.60 -19.17 -3.38
N LEU A 102 -33.73 -18.48 -3.59
CA LEU A 102 -33.99 -17.70 -4.80
C LEU A 102 -33.45 -16.26 -4.83
N LYS A 103 -32.61 -15.86 -3.87
CA LYS A 103 -32.10 -14.48 -3.82
C LYS A 103 -31.24 -14.16 -5.04
N GLY A 104 -31.71 -13.24 -5.88
CA GLY A 104 -31.03 -12.81 -7.11
C GLY A 104 -31.37 -13.64 -8.34
N ALA A 105 -32.07 -14.77 -8.20
CA ALA A 105 -32.45 -15.64 -9.32
C ALA A 105 -33.74 -15.12 -9.99
N PHE A 106 -33.61 -14.10 -10.85
CA PHE A 106 -34.76 -13.35 -11.34
C PHE A 106 -35.73 -14.18 -12.19
N CYS A 107 -35.25 -15.23 -12.86
CA CYS A 107 -36.09 -16.14 -13.65
C CYS A 107 -37.02 -17.05 -12.82
N PHE A 108 -36.88 -17.08 -11.49
CA PHE A 108 -37.76 -17.87 -10.63
C PHE A 108 -38.94 -17.08 -10.06
N LYS A 109 -39.03 -15.78 -10.34
CA LYS A 109 -40.07 -14.96 -9.72
C LYS A 109 -41.47 -15.43 -10.10
N GLY A 110 -42.36 -15.47 -9.11
CA GLY A 110 -43.75 -15.93 -9.30
C GLY A 110 -43.89 -17.45 -9.44
N MET A 111 -42.78 -18.19 -9.30
CA MET A 111 -42.82 -19.64 -9.13
C MET A 111 -42.95 -19.97 -7.64
N THR A 112 -43.59 -21.11 -7.36
CA THR A 112 -43.64 -21.73 -6.04
C THR A 112 -42.82 -23.01 -6.10
N LEU A 113 -41.70 -23.05 -5.38
CA LEU A 113 -40.74 -24.16 -5.44
C LEU A 113 -40.77 -24.99 -4.15
N ALA A 114 -41.86 -25.73 -3.96
CA ALA A 114 -41.99 -26.64 -2.83
C ALA A 114 -41.16 -27.92 -2.98
N GLN A 115 -40.80 -28.54 -1.86
CA GLN A 115 -40.17 -29.86 -1.80
C GLN A 115 -41.14 -30.99 -2.17
N CYS A 116 -42.43 -30.78 -1.91
CA CYS A 116 -43.50 -31.68 -2.29
C CYS A 116 -44.77 -30.91 -2.63
N ALA A 117 -45.69 -31.54 -3.34
CA ALA A 117 -47.04 -31.06 -3.57
C ALA A 117 -48.05 -32.01 -2.90
N GLU A 118 -48.97 -31.46 -2.10
CA GLU A 118 -50.05 -32.25 -1.51
C GLU A 118 -51.19 -32.45 -2.52
N GLN A 119 -51.62 -33.69 -2.67
CA GLN A 119 -52.78 -34.07 -3.45
C GLN A 119 -54.04 -34.01 -2.58
N GLU A 120 -55.20 -33.77 -3.19
CA GLU A 120 -56.49 -33.73 -2.51
C GLU A 120 -56.85 -35.05 -1.81
N VAL A 121 -56.28 -36.16 -2.28
CA VAL A 121 -56.43 -37.50 -1.70
C VAL A 121 -55.54 -37.72 -0.46
N GLY A 122 -54.76 -36.71 -0.05
CA GLY A 122 -53.87 -36.75 1.11
C GLY A 122 -52.49 -37.34 0.86
N GLU A 123 -52.18 -37.73 -0.38
CA GLU A 123 -50.86 -38.18 -0.79
C GLU A 123 -49.93 -36.99 -1.09
N SER A 124 -48.63 -37.15 -0.83
CA SER A 124 -47.62 -36.13 -1.09
C SER A 124 -46.74 -36.54 -2.27
N LEU A 125 -46.62 -35.66 -3.26
CA LEU A 125 -45.75 -35.84 -4.42
C LEU A 125 -44.40 -35.18 -4.15
N PRO A 126 -43.33 -35.95 -3.85
CA PRO A 126 -42.00 -35.38 -3.68
C PRO A 126 -41.44 -34.91 -5.03
N ILE A 127 -40.40 -34.06 -4.98
CA ILE A 127 -39.59 -33.78 -6.16
C ILE A 127 -39.03 -35.08 -6.78
N LEU A 128 -38.98 -35.12 -8.10
CA LEU A 128 -38.47 -36.26 -8.85
C LEU A 128 -37.04 -36.65 -8.46
N SER A 129 -36.74 -37.96 -8.56
CA SER A 129 -35.38 -38.47 -8.42
C SER A 129 -34.46 -37.96 -9.53
N ASP A 130 -33.15 -37.96 -9.32
CA ASP A 130 -32.20 -37.45 -10.34
C ASP A 130 -32.27 -38.23 -11.65
N THR A 131 -32.51 -39.54 -11.60
CA THR A 131 -32.74 -40.39 -12.78
C THR A 131 -33.96 -39.93 -13.59
N GLU A 132 -35.08 -39.64 -12.91
CA GLU A 132 -36.31 -39.19 -13.56
C GLU A 132 -36.16 -37.76 -14.10
N ARG A 133 -35.50 -36.88 -13.36
CA ARG A 133 -35.22 -35.51 -13.78
C ARG A 133 -34.34 -35.47 -15.02
N VAL A 134 -33.29 -36.29 -15.08
CA VAL A 134 -32.42 -36.46 -16.25
C VAL A 134 -33.21 -37.01 -17.45
N ALA A 135 -34.13 -37.95 -17.24
CA ALA A 135 -34.99 -38.47 -18.30
C ALA A 135 -35.93 -37.39 -18.87
N VAL A 136 -36.53 -36.57 -18.00
CA VAL A 136 -37.31 -35.39 -18.40
C VAL A 136 -36.44 -34.39 -19.16
N LEU A 137 -35.26 -34.07 -18.65
CA LEU A 137 -34.33 -33.13 -19.27
C LEU A 137 -33.98 -33.53 -20.72
N ARG A 138 -33.62 -34.80 -20.95
CA ARG A 138 -33.30 -35.30 -22.29
C ARG A 138 -34.45 -35.10 -23.27
N TYR A 139 -35.67 -35.43 -22.83
CA TYR A 139 -36.87 -35.23 -23.64
C TYR A 139 -37.11 -33.74 -23.95
N LEU A 140 -36.91 -32.85 -22.97
CA LEU A 140 -37.05 -31.40 -23.19
C LEU A 140 -36.00 -30.86 -24.17
N ILE A 141 -34.75 -31.35 -24.11
CA ILE A 141 -33.68 -30.99 -25.06
C ILE A 141 -34.02 -31.45 -26.47
N GLU A 142 -34.46 -32.70 -26.63
CA GLU A 142 -34.89 -33.26 -27.92
C GLU A 142 -36.05 -32.48 -28.54
N ASN A 143 -36.93 -31.90 -27.71
CA ASN A 143 -38.11 -31.16 -28.13
C ASN A 143 -37.97 -29.64 -27.95
N LYS A 144 -36.75 -29.11 -27.80
CA LYS A 144 -36.51 -27.74 -27.31
C LYS A 144 -37.25 -26.64 -28.09
N GLU A 145 -37.32 -26.74 -29.41
CA GLU A 145 -38.01 -25.75 -30.26
C GLU A 145 -39.52 -25.82 -30.06
N LYS A 146 -40.07 -27.04 -29.95
CA LYS A 146 -41.50 -27.28 -29.75
C LYS A 146 -41.97 -26.73 -28.42
N VAL A 147 -41.22 -26.96 -27.35
CA VAL A 147 -41.59 -26.53 -25.99
C VAL A 147 -41.06 -25.14 -25.63
N SER A 148 -40.29 -24.49 -26.51
CA SER A 148 -39.57 -23.24 -26.21
C SER A 148 -38.68 -23.35 -24.97
N PHE A 149 -37.90 -24.44 -24.89
CA PHE A 149 -36.98 -24.71 -23.80
C PHE A 149 -35.58 -24.12 -24.07
N GLN A 150 -34.97 -23.53 -23.05
CA GLN A 150 -33.65 -22.91 -23.09
C GLN A 150 -32.68 -23.67 -22.16
N PRO A 151 -32.05 -24.76 -22.64
CA PRO A 151 -31.13 -25.56 -21.82
C PRO A 151 -29.91 -24.77 -21.36
N GLU A 152 -29.50 -23.74 -22.09
CA GLU A 152 -28.38 -22.87 -21.76
C GLU A 152 -28.62 -22.05 -20.49
N GLU A 153 -29.86 -21.59 -20.28
CA GLU A 153 -30.27 -20.91 -19.04
C GLU A 153 -30.37 -21.90 -17.89
N MET A 154 -30.89 -23.11 -18.14
CA MET A 154 -30.94 -24.16 -17.12
C MET A 154 -29.54 -24.52 -16.62
N LEU A 155 -28.55 -24.63 -17.51
CA LEU A 155 -27.17 -24.91 -17.14
C LEU A 155 -26.62 -23.86 -16.17
N TYR A 156 -26.88 -22.58 -16.43
CA TYR A 156 -26.43 -21.49 -15.56
C TYR A 156 -26.96 -21.63 -14.13
N TYR A 157 -28.28 -21.84 -13.98
CA TYR A 157 -28.89 -21.99 -12.66
C TYR A 157 -28.51 -23.33 -12.00
N ALA A 158 -28.42 -24.42 -12.76
CA ALA A 158 -28.02 -25.73 -12.25
C ALA A 158 -26.61 -25.69 -11.62
N ILE A 159 -25.69 -24.91 -12.19
CA ILE A 159 -24.36 -24.71 -11.60
C ILE A 159 -24.48 -23.99 -10.25
N PHE A 160 -25.22 -22.88 -10.18
CA PHE A 160 -25.36 -22.10 -8.95
C PHE A 160 -26.10 -22.83 -7.81
N PHE A 161 -27.06 -23.69 -8.15
CA PHE A 161 -27.77 -24.53 -7.18
C PHE A 161 -27.10 -25.89 -6.95
N GLU A 162 -25.87 -26.08 -7.46
CA GLU A 162 -25.08 -27.30 -7.29
C GLU A 162 -25.81 -28.59 -7.70
N ASP A 163 -26.65 -28.48 -8.74
CA ASP A 163 -27.49 -29.56 -9.23
C ASP A 163 -26.69 -30.47 -10.18
N THR A 164 -25.76 -31.23 -9.59
CA THR A 164 -24.74 -32.04 -10.28
C THR A 164 -25.33 -32.94 -11.36
N ALA A 165 -26.46 -33.61 -11.09
CA ALA A 165 -27.11 -34.50 -12.05
C ALA A 165 -27.54 -33.77 -13.34
N ILE A 166 -28.08 -32.56 -13.21
CA ILE A 166 -28.50 -31.74 -14.35
C ILE A 166 -27.28 -31.14 -15.06
N VAL A 167 -26.29 -30.65 -14.30
CA VAL A 167 -25.05 -30.11 -14.86
C VAL A 167 -24.31 -31.16 -15.69
N GLU A 168 -24.13 -32.36 -15.17
CA GLU A 168 -23.43 -33.46 -15.84
C GLU A 168 -24.14 -33.86 -17.14
N GLU A 169 -25.46 -34.00 -17.12
CA GLU A 169 -26.23 -34.31 -18.32
C GLU A 169 -26.14 -33.19 -19.37
N LEU A 170 -26.29 -31.92 -18.96
CA LEU A 170 -26.16 -30.77 -19.87
C LEU A 170 -24.75 -30.69 -20.48
N ASN A 171 -23.70 -30.96 -19.69
CA ASN A 171 -22.33 -31.03 -20.18
C ASN A 171 -22.12 -32.20 -21.15
N ARG A 172 -22.72 -33.36 -20.88
CA ARG A 172 -22.70 -34.53 -21.78
C ARG A 172 -23.34 -34.22 -23.13
N GLN A 173 -24.40 -33.41 -23.12
CA GLN A 173 -25.08 -32.90 -24.32
C GLN A 173 -24.36 -31.70 -24.97
N LYS A 174 -23.19 -31.30 -24.45
CA LYS A 174 -22.38 -30.16 -24.92
C LYS A 174 -23.15 -28.84 -24.93
N ILE A 175 -24.05 -28.65 -23.96
CA ILE A 175 -24.74 -27.38 -23.78
C ILE A 175 -23.74 -26.35 -23.23
N GLU A 176 -23.75 -25.17 -23.83
CA GLU A 176 -22.90 -24.04 -23.47
C GLU A 176 -23.75 -22.89 -22.91
N PHE A 177 -23.11 -21.92 -22.27
CA PHE A 177 -23.82 -20.71 -21.84
C PHE A 177 -24.33 -19.90 -23.02
N LEU A 178 -25.47 -19.22 -22.82
CA LEU A 178 -25.93 -18.20 -23.74
C LEU A 178 -24.83 -17.16 -23.94
N GLU A 179 -24.63 -16.73 -25.20
CA GLU A 179 -23.58 -15.79 -25.55
C GLU A 179 -23.67 -14.49 -24.73
N ILE A 180 -24.89 -14.02 -24.45
CA ILE A 180 -25.10 -12.83 -23.61
C ILE A 180 -24.55 -13.00 -22.19
N ARG A 181 -24.63 -14.20 -21.59
CA ARG A 181 -24.06 -14.48 -20.27
C ARG A 181 -22.54 -14.52 -20.34
N VAL A 182 -21.97 -15.19 -21.34
CA VAL A 182 -20.51 -15.23 -21.57
C VAL A 182 -19.96 -13.81 -21.71
N GLN A 183 -20.56 -13.00 -22.59
CA GLN A 183 -20.16 -11.61 -22.81
C GLN A 183 -20.30 -10.77 -21.55
N THR A 184 -21.41 -10.90 -20.82
CA THR A 184 -21.66 -10.14 -19.60
C THR A 184 -20.63 -10.47 -18.51
N ILE A 185 -20.36 -11.76 -18.27
CA ILE A 185 -19.41 -12.21 -17.24
C ILE A 185 -17.96 -11.89 -17.62
N ALA A 186 -17.57 -12.08 -18.88
CA ALA A 186 -16.20 -11.90 -19.33
C ALA A 186 -15.81 -10.43 -19.61
N ASN A 187 -16.73 -9.64 -20.16
CA ASN A 187 -16.45 -8.25 -20.55
C ASN A 187 -17.00 -7.21 -19.59
N GLY A 188 -17.88 -7.63 -18.68
CA GLY A 188 -18.63 -6.72 -17.83
C GLY A 188 -19.80 -6.11 -18.57
N ALA A 189 -20.73 -5.54 -17.82
CA ALA A 189 -21.82 -4.75 -18.36
C ALA A 189 -22.12 -3.55 -17.46
N SER A 190 -23.03 -2.69 -17.90
CA SER A 190 -23.58 -1.62 -17.06
C SER A 190 -24.07 -2.19 -15.72
N ALA A 191 -23.94 -1.44 -14.63
CA ALA A 191 -24.45 -1.83 -13.31
C ALA A 191 -25.98 -2.05 -13.31
N MET A 192 -26.70 -1.50 -14.30
CA MET A 192 -28.13 -1.71 -14.51
C MET A 192 -28.44 -2.89 -15.44
N ASN A 193 -27.41 -3.60 -15.93
CA ASN A 193 -27.62 -4.73 -16.82
C ASN A 193 -28.21 -5.90 -16.02
N PRO A 194 -29.34 -6.45 -16.47
CA PRO A 194 -30.02 -7.58 -15.84
C PRO A 194 -29.08 -8.75 -15.48
N TYR A 195 -28.33 -9.26 -16.46
CA TYR A 195 -27.49 -10.46 -16.34
C TYR A 195 -26.29 -10.23 -15.44
N TRP A 196 -25.79 -9.00 -15.41
CA TRP A 196 -24.71 -8.63 -14.52
C TRP A 196 -25.17 -8.55 -13.06
N VAL A 197 -26.32 -7.92 -12.80
CA VAL A 197 -26.89 -7.84 -11.45
C VAL A 197 -27.20 -9.22 -10.90
N GLU A 198 -27.81 -10.09 -11.72
CA GLU A 198 -28.09 -11.47 -11.34
C GLU A 198 -26.80 -12.23 -11.02
N TYR A 199 -25.80 -12.18 -11.91
CA TYR A 199 -24.52 -12.84 -11.69
C TYR A 199 -23.85 -12.39 -10.38
N ILE A 200 -23.79 -11.09 -10.12
CA ILE A 200 -23.22 -10.56 -8.88
C ILE A 200 -24.02 -11.04 -7.66
N THR A 201 -25.35 -10.98 -7.72
CA THR A 201 -26.21 -11.34 -6.59
C THR A 201 -26.11 -12.83 -6.28
N MET A 202 -26.18 -13.68 -7.30
CA MET A 202 -26.03 -15.13 -7.13
C MET A 202 -24.63 -15.50 -6.63
N THR A 203 -23.58 -14.82 -7.13
CA THR A 203 -22.20 -15.01 -6.64
C THR A 203 -22.04 -14.58 -5.18
N GLU A 204 -22.74 -13.53 -4.74
CA GLU A 204 -22.72 -13.11 -3.34
C GLU A 204 -23.40 -14.12 -2.42
N GLN A 205 -24.52 -14.70 -2.86
CA GLN A 205 -25.32 -15.65 -2.08
C GLN A 205 -24.79 -17.09 -2.12
N ALA A 206 -23.91 -17.42 -3.07
CA ALA A 206 -23.31 -18.75 -3.17
C ALA A 206 -22.68 -19.17 -1.84
N ASP A 207 -22.95 -20.40 -1.41
CA ASP A 207 -22.36 -20.96 -0.20
C ASP A 207 -20.83 -20.94 -0.25
N ASN A 208 -20.17 -20.77 0.90
CA ASN A 208 -18.72 -20.66 0.95
C ASN A 208 -18.00 -21.95 0.53
N GLU A 209 -18.57 -23.12 0.82
CA GLU A 209 -18.03 -24.43 0.41
C GLU A 209 -18.25 -24.66 -1.09
N ALA A 210 -19.40 -24.21 -1.60
CA ALA A 210 -19.80 -24.31 -3.00
C ALA A 210 -19.07 -23.36 -3.95
N TYR A 211 -18.67 -22.19 -3.44
CA TYR A 211 -18.23 -21.03 -4.23
C TYR A 211 -17.18 -21.39 -5.28
N LEU A 212 -16.12 -22.10 -4.85
CA LEU A 212 -15.02 -22.44 -5.75
C LEU A 212 -15.47 -23.35 -6.89
N SER A 213 -16.24 -24.40 -6.57
CA SER A 213 -16.80 -25.34 -7.55
C SER A 213 -17.69 -24.62 -8.58
N ILE A 214 -18.58 -23.74 -8.12
CA ILE A 214 -19.45 -22.91 -8.97
C ILE A 214 -18.60 -22.09 -9.95
N MET A 215 -17.61 -21.37 -9.42
CA MET A 215 -16.78 -20.46 -10.20
C MET A 215 -15.88 -21.20 -11.21
N GLU A 216 -15.33 -22.36 -10.84
CA GLU A 216 -14.58 -23.23 -11.77
C GLU A 216 -15.45 -23.73 -12.92
N GLN A 217 -16.68 -24.15 -12.63
CA GLN A 217 -17.64 -24.59 -13.64
C GLN A 217 -18.02 -23.45 -14.59
N ILE A 218 -18.29 -22.25 -14.05
CA ILE A 218 -18.54 -21.06 -14.86
C ILE A 218 -17.33 -20.76 -15.75
N SER A 219 -16.10 -20.81 -15.21
CA SER A 219 -14.88 -20.53 -15.97
C SER A 219 -14.75 -21.42 -17.21
N LYS A 220 -15.04 -22.72 -17.08
CA LYS A 220 -15.04 -23.67 -18.20
C LYS A 220 -16.03 -23.28 -19.30
N LYS A 221 -17.10 -22.56 -18.96
CA LYS A 221 -18.15 -22.08 -19.87
C LYS A 221 -17.91 -20.68 -20.43
N LEU A 222 -16.81 -20.02 -20.07
CA LEU A 222 -16.45 -18.70 -20.61
C LEU A 222 -15.67 -18.76 -21.94
N LYS A 223 -15.56 -19.93 -22.58
CA LYS A 223 -14.88 -20.11 -23.88
C LYS A 223 -13.43 -19.60 -23.88
N GLY A 224 -12.71 -19.83 -22.79
CA GLY A 224 -11.33 -19.38 -22.59
C GLY A 224 -11.17 -17.91 -22.22
N ASN A 225 -12.26 -17.16 -22.07
CA ASN A 225 -12.20 -15.80 -21.56
C ASN A 225 -12.01 -15.78 -20.03
N GLN A 226 -11.26 -14.80 -19.55
CA GLN A 226 -11.19 -14.46 -18.13
C GLN A 226 -12.44 -13.71 -17.65
N PHE A 227 -12.77 -13.85 -16.38
CA PHE A 227 -13.82 -13.09 -15.72
C PHE A 227 -13.50 -11.60 -15.71
N HIS A 228 -14.54 -10.78 -15.85
CA HIS A 228 -14.41 -9.34 -15.70
C HIS A 228 -14.22 -8.96 -14.23
N TYR A 229 -13.16 -8.20 -13.94
CA TYR A 229 -12.94 -7.64 -12.60
C TYR A 229 -13.65 -6.29 -12.45
N THR A 230 -14.38 -6.12 -11.34
CA THR A 230 -14.97 -4.86 -10.87
C THR A 230 -14.75 -4.70 -9.37
N GLU A 231 -15.02 -3.51 -8.83
CA GLU A 231 -15.01 -3.35 -7.37
C GLU A 231 -16.14 -4.14 -6.71
N ASN A 232 -17.33 -4.20 -7.33
CA ASN A 232 -18.46 -4.97 -6.79
C ASN A 232 -18.13 -6.46 -6.70
N ILE A 233 -17.51 -7.07 -7.73
CA ILE A 233 -17.14 -8.48 -7.65
C ILE A 233 -16.07 -8.71 -6.57
N ASN A 234 -15.12 -7.79 -6.43
CA ASN A 234 -14.13 -7.87 -5.35
C ASN A 234 -14.80 -7.80 -3.96
N GLU A 235 -15.78 -6.91 -3.77
CA GLU A 235 -16.49 -6.76 -2.49
C GLU A 235 -17.32 -8.00 -2.11
N VAL A 236 -17.95 -8.67 -3.09
CA VAL A 236 -18.70 -9.91 -2.80
C VAL A 236 -17.77 -11.10 -2.59
N THR A 237 -16.64 -11.17 -3.32
CA THR A 237 -15.70 -12.29 -3.21
C THR A 237 -14.77 -12.16 -2.01
N LYS A 238 -14.40 -10.94 -1.59
CA LYS A 238 -13.33 -10.75 -0.59
C LYS A 238 -13.57 -11.45 0.73
N LYS A 239 -14.84 -11.52 1.17
CA LYS A 239 -15.30 -12.23 2.37
C LYS A 239 -14.85 -13.71 2.41
N ARG A 240 -14.43 -14.26 1.26
CA ARG A 240 -13.97 -15.65 1.07
C ARG A 240 -12.46 -15.77 0.87
N PHE A 241 -11.70 -14.68 0.87
CA PHE A 241 -10.25 -14.71 0.61
C PHE A 241 -9.42 -15.32 1.74
N SER A 242 -9.98 -15.53 2.93
CA SER A 242 -9.37 -16.37 3.97
C SER A 242 -9.11 -17.80 3.46
N ASN A 243 -9.94 -18.30 2.53
CA ASN A 243 -9.62 -19.47 1.74
C ASN A 243 -8.65 -19.08 0.60
N THR A 244 -7.42 -19.60 0.71
CA THR A 244 -6.35 -19.28 -0.25
C THR A 244 -6.62 -19.83 -1.64
N GLU A 245 -7.31 -20.96 -1.77
CA GLU A 245 -7.66 -21.55 -3.07
C GLU A 245 -8.64 -20.66 -3.83
N ILE A 246 -9.65 -20.12 -3.12
CA ILE A 246 -10.59 -19.15 -3.69
C ILE A 246 -9.85 -17.89 -4.16
N PHE A 247 -8.92 -17.39 -3.36
CA PHE A 247 -8.13 -16.23 -3.77
C PHE A 247 -7.26 -16.53 -4.99
N VAL A 248 -6.56 -17.67 -5.02
CA VAL A 248 -5.71 -18.07 -6.16
C VAL A 248 -6.57 -18.19 -7.42
N PHE A 249 -7.71 -18.87 -7.35
CA PHE A 249 -8.64 -18.97 -8.46
C PHE A 249 -9.07 -17.58 -8.95
N PHE A 250 -9.52 -16.71 -8.05
CA PHE A 250 -9.93 -15.35 -8.37
C PHE A 250 -8.79 -14.57 -9.04
N PHE A 251 -7.58 -14.67 -8.49
CA PHE A 251 -6.42 -13.96 -8.97
C PHE A 251 -5.99 -14.37 -10.39
N GLU A 252 -6.15 -15.65 -10.74
CA GLU A 252 -5.71 -16.22 -12.01
C GLU A 252 -6.76 -16.15 -13.11
N HIS A 253 -8.04 -16.28 -12.76
CA HIS A 253 -9.13 -16.37 -13.73
C HIS A 253 -9.79 -15.02 -14.03
N PHE A 254 -9.57 -13.99 -13.22
CA PHE A 254 -10.06 -12.63 -13.49
C PHE A 254 -9.03 -11.78 -14.26
N LYS A 255 -9.53 -10.82 -15.05
CA LYS A 255 -8.71 -9.89 -15.84
C LYS A 255 -7.79 -9.04 -14.95
N ARG A 256 -6.52 -9.46 -14.85
CA ARG A 256 -5.50 -8.84 -13.97
C ARG A 256 -5.17 -7.39 -14.31
N ASP A 257 -5.28 -6.99 -15.58
CA ASP A 257 -5.04 -5.60 -16.01
C ASP A 257 -6.08 -4.62 -15.45
N LYS A 258 -7.27 -5.12 -15.08
CA LYS A 258 -8.34 -4.34 -14.44
C LYS A 258 -8.27 -4.33 -12.92
N MET A 259 -7.48 -5.23 -12.31
CA MET A 259 -7.38 -5.32 -10.85
C MET A 259 -6.68 -4.09 -10.26
N LYS A 260 -7.37 -3.43 -9.33
CA LYS A 260 -6.79 -2.34 -8.54
C LYS A 260 -5.91 -2.93 -7.44
N LYS A 261 -4.64 -3.19 -7.77
CA LYS A 261 -3.64 -3.87 -6.92
C LYS A 261 -3.76 -3.57 -5.42
N TYR A 262 -3.72 -2.29 -5.05
CA TYR A 262 -3.73 -1.88 -3.64
C TYR A 262 -5.11 -1.93 -2.99
N GLN A 263 -6.20 -1.86 -3.76
CA GLN A 263 -7.53 -2.14 -3.21
C GLN A 263 -7.68 -3.64 -2.94
N LEU A 264 -7.19 -4.50 -3.83
CA LEU A 264 -7.20 -5.95 -3.58
C LEU A 264 -6.39 -6.29 -2.32
N ILE A 265 -5.19 -5.73 -2.15
CA ILE A 265 -4.39 -5.93 -0.93
C ILE A 265 -5.14 -5.45 0.33
N ARG A 266 -5.84 -4.31 0.26
CA ARG A 266 -6.69 -3.86 1.38
C ARG A 266 -7.79 -4.88 1.70
N SER A 267 -8.45 -5.42 0.68
CA SER A 267 -9.43 -6.48 0.87
C SER A 267 -8.83 -7.73 1.53
N LEU A 268 -7.59 -8.11 1.18
CA LEU A 268 -6.90 -9.22 1.87
C LEU A 268 -6.61 -8.90 3.34
N ILE A 269 -6.24 -7.65 3.64
CA ILE A 269 -5.99 -7.19 5.01
C ILE A 269 -7.30 -7.16 5.81
N GLU A 270 -8.38 -6.65 5.24
CA GLU A 270 -9.71 -6.60 5.87
C GLU A 270 -10.16 -8.00 6.31
N GLU A 271 -9.83 -9.02 5.54
CA GLU A 271 -10.27 -10.40 5.73
C GLU A 271 -9.21 -11.28 6.43
N ASN A 272 -8.10 -10.69 6.90
CA ASN A 272 -6.94 -11.39 7.49
C ASN A 272 -6.44 -12.57 6.62
N ALA A 273 -6.51 -12.43 5.30
CA ALA A 273 -6.17 -13.47 4.34
C ALA A 273 -4.63 -13.58 4.13
N THR A 274 -3.90 -13.98 5.17
CA THR A 274 -2.41 -14.07 5.13
C THR A 274 -1.89 -15.06 4.10
N GLY A 275 -2.60 -16.16 3.86
CA GLY A 275 -2.30 -17.11 2.77
C GLY A 275 -2.36 -16.47 1.39
N ALA A 276 -3.39 -15.66 1.13
CA ALA A 276 -3.51 -14.88 -0.10
C ALA A 276 -2.44 -13.79 -0.23
N LEU A 277 -2.04 -13.16 0.89
CA LEU A 277 -0.94 -12.18 0.90
C LEU A 277 0.40 -12.80 0.46
N MET A 278 0.69 -14.05 0.86
CA MET A 278 1.86 -14.79 0.38
C MET A 278 1.85 -15.00 -1.14
N ARG A 279 0.68 -15.24 -1.73
CA ARG A 279 0.56 -15.35 -3.20
C ARG A 279 0.81 -14.02 -3.90
N ILE A 280 0.39 -12.90 -3.30
CA ILE A 280 0.63 -11.55 -3.83
C ILE A 280 2.10 -11.12 -3.70
N GLU A 281 2.83 -11.61 -2.70
CA GLU A 281 4.27 -11.35 -2.55
C GLU A 281 5.04 -11.73 -3.82
N GLN A 282 4.67 -12.84 -4.48
CA GLN A 282 5.29 -13.30 -5.74
C GLN A 282 5.14 -12.31 -6.89
N GLU A 283 4.15 -11.41 -6.82
CA GLU A 283 3.89 -10.40 -7.85
C GLU A 283 4.67 -9.10 -7.63
N GLY A 284 5.33 -8.96 -6.47
CA GLY A 284 6.12 -7.77 -6.12
C GLY A 284 5.30 -6.49 -5.96
N TRP A 285 3.97 -6.60 -5.73
CA TRP A 285 3.09 -5.43 -5.64
C TRP A 285 3.38 -4.54 -4.43
N LEU A 286 4.01 -5.09 -3.39
CA LEU A 286 4.44 -4.39 -2.19
C LEU A 286 5.91 -3.94 -2.23
N ASN A 287 6.62 -4.11 -3.35
CA ASN A 287 8.00 -3.63 -3.51
C ASN A 287 8.10 -2.10 -3.48
N VAL A 288 6.99 -1.38 -3.67
CA VAL A 288 6.95 0.08 -3.57
C VAL A 288 6.84 0.49 -2.10
N PRO A 289 7.87 1.09 -1.48
CA PRO A 289 7.93 1.31 -0.03
C PRO A 289 6.74 2.11 0.51
N LYS A 290 6.42 3.23 -0.15
CA LYS A 290 5.28 4.08 0.21
C LYS A 290 3.97 3.30 0.24
N LYS A 291 3.78 2.38 -0.70
CA LYS A 291 2.54 1.61 -0.82
C LYS A 291 2.47 0.49 0.19
N ARG A 292 3.60 -0.16 0.46
CA ARG A 292 3.75 -1.13 1.56
C ARG A 292 3.47 -0.49 2.92
N ASP A 293 4.05 0.68 3.18
CA ASP A 293 3.80 1.42 4.42
C ASP A 293 2.34 1.89 4.53
N GLU A 294 1.73 2.36 3.43
CA GLU A 294 0.28 2.64 3.38
C GLU A 294 -0.58 1.41 3.74
N MET A 295 -0.15 0.18 3.38
CA MET A 295 -0.86 -1.04 3.75
C MET A 295 -0.64 -1.43 5.22
N ILE A 296 0.57 -1.21 5.76
CA ILE A 296 0.87 -1.40 7.19
C ILE A 296 0.03 -0.45 8.05
N ASP A 297 -0.04 0.83 7.67
CA ASP A 297 -0.86 1.82 8.34
C ASP A 297 -2.33 1.44 8.29
N TYR A 298 -2.80 0.99 7.12
CA TYR A 298 -4.18 0.55 6.94
C TYR A 298 -4.52 -0.67 7.82
N ALA A 299 -3.64 -1.68 7.88
CA ALA A 299 -3.81 -2.85 8.75
C ALA A 299 -3.83 -2.44 10.24
N THR A 300 -2.96 -1.51 10.63
CA THR A 300 -2.89 -0.96 12.00
C THR A 300 -4.18 -0.24 12.37
N GLN A 301 -4.65 0.68 11.53
CA GLN A 301 -5.86 1.48 11.77
C GLN A 301 -7.13 0.63 11.86
N ASN A 302 -7.19 -0.49 11.13
CA ASN A 302 -8.33 -1.39 11.12
C ASN A 302 -8.19 -2.57 12.12
N GLY A 303 -7.15 -2.56 12.97
CA GLY A 303 -6.94 -3.58 14.00
C GLY A 303 -6.70 -5.00 13.46
N LYS A 304 -6.13 -5.13 12.26
CA LYS A 304 -5.90 -6.41 11.57
C LYS A 304 -4.54 -7.00 11.96
N THR A 305 -4.47 -7.62 13.14
CA THR A 305 -3.22 -8.05 13.79
C THR A 305 -2.42 -9.07 12.98
N GLU A 306 -3.06 -10.08 12.41
CA GLU A 306 -2.39 -11.14 11.62
C GLU A 306 -1.84 -10.59 10.30
N ALA A 307 -2.65 -9.83 9.57
CA ALA A 307 -2.22 -9.16 8.35
C ALA A 307 -1.10 -8.13 8.64
N LEU A 308 -1.19 -7.39 9.75
CA LEU A 308 -0.14 -6.46 10.19
C LEU A 308 1.17 -7.19 10.48
N ALA A 309 1.13 -8.29 11.24
CA ALA A 309 2.31 -9.09 11.53
C ALA A 309 2.97 -9.59 10.24
N TRP A 310 2.18 -10.10 9.29
CA TRP A 310 2.67 -10.52 7.99
C TRP A 310 3.30 -9.37 7.19
N LEU A 311 2.67 -8.18 7.15
CA LEU A 311 3.20 -7.02 6.43
C LEU A 311 4.50 -6.48 7.03
N LEU A 312 4.62 -6.51 8.36
CA LEU A 312 5.85 -6.12 9.07
C LEU A 312 6.98 -7.11 8.80
N ASP A 313 6.69 -8.42 8.83
CA ASP A 313 7.65 -9.46 8.43
C ASP A 313 8.10 -9.28 6.98
N TYR A 314 7.15 -9.12 6.05
CA TYR A 314 7.44 -8.84 4.64
C TYR A 314 8.34 -7.60 4.48
N LYS A 315 8.05 -6.50 5.19
CA LYS A 315 8.91 -5.30 5.19
C LYS A 315 10.31 -5.62 5.70
N ASN A 316 10.45 -6.38 6.79
CA ASN A 316 11.75 -6.73 7.33
C ASN A 316 12.58 -7.60 6.37
N ARG A 317 11.93 -8.50 5.61
CA ARG A 317 12.59 -9.37 4.64
C ARG A 317 12.97 -8.65 3.33
N THR A 318 12.23 -7.61 2.94
CA THR A 318 12.33 -7.03 1.58
C THR A 318 12.77 -5.57 1.53
N ALA A 319 12.66 -4.81 2.61
CA ALA A 319 13.00 -3.40 2.62
C ALA A 319 14.50 -3.18 2.59
N ASN A 320 14.95 -2.32 1.67
CA ASN A 320 16.28 -1.73 1.74
C ASN A 320 16.18 -0.42 2.52
N PHE A 321 16.20 -0.53 3.85
CA PHE A 321 16.00 0.60 4.77
C PHE A 321 16.91 1.80 4.47
N VAL A 322 18.16 1.54 4.04
CA VAL A 322 19.14 2.58 3.68
C VAL A 322 18.67 3.35 2.44
N ALA A 323 18.35 2.65 1.36
CA ALA A 323 17.91 3.29 0.11
C ALA A 323 16.55 4.00 0.24
N GLU A 324 15.66 3.46 1.08
CA GLU A 324 14.36 4.06 1.37
C GLU A 324 14.48 5.36 2.18
N GLN A 325 15.36 5.38 3.19
CA GLN A 325 15.67 6.57 3.99
C GLN A 325 16.23 7.70 3.11
N GLU A 326 17.22 7.42 2.27
CA GLU A 326 17.80 8.41 1.35
C GLU A 326 16.76 9.03 0.40
N LYS A 327 15.76 8.25 -0.03
CA LYS A 327 14.68 8.72 -0.90
C LYS A 327 13.64 9.55 -0.13
N ALA A 328 13.35 9.18 1.11
CA ALA A 328 12.50 9.95 2.00
C ALA A 328 13.13 11.32 2.31
N ASP A 329 14.42 11.35 2.61
CA ASP A 329 15.21 12.57 2.80
C ASP A 329 15.10 13.43 1.54
N LYS A 330 15.48 12.93 0.36
CA LYS A 330 15.34 13.67 -0.92
C LYS A 330 13.93 14.19 -1.20
N LYS A 331 12.87 13.52 -0.75
CA LYS A 331 11.48 13.95 -0.92
C LYS A 331 11.08 15.01 0.10
N LEU A 332 11.49 14.88 1.37
CA LEU A 332 11.32 15.89 2.41
C LEU A 332 11.97 17.20 1.95
N MET A 333 13.18 17.11 1.40
CA MET A 333 13.89 18.23 0.80
C MET A 333 13.05 18.91 -0.29
N ARG A 334 12.41 18.14 -1.18
CA ARG A 334 11.52 18.69 -2.22
C ARG A 334 10.21 19.26 -1.69
N ALA A 335 9.65 18.71 -0.61
CA ALA A 335 8.41 19.17 0.00
C ALA A 335 8.58 20.45 0.84
N LEU A 336 9.69 20.57 1.59
CA LEU A 336 10.11 21.80 2.24
C LEU A 336 10.27 22.95 1.24
N ASN A 337 10.58 22.62 -0.01
CA ASN A 337 10.71 23.59 -1.10
C ASN A 337 9.37 24.03 -1.71
N ALA A 338 8.26 23.35 -1.40
CA ALA A 338 6.99 23.47 -2.11
C ALA A 338 5.84 24.16 -1.33
N ALA A 339 5.98 24.49 -0.04
CA ALA A 339 4.92 25.10 0.78
C ALA A 339 5.27 26.53 1.31
N PRO A 340 4.70 27.62 0.74
CA PRO A 340 5.14 29.01 1.01
C PRO A 340 4.53 29.78 2.20
N ASN A 341 3.95 29.15 3.23
CA ASN A 341 3.41 29.88 4.40
C ASN A 341 4.22 29.69 5.71
N SER A 342 5.42 29.09 5.66
CA SER A 342 6.27 28.82 6.82
C SER A 342 7.13 29.99 7.30
N VAL A 343 7.18 31.10 6.56
CA VAL A 343 8.09 32.21 6.87
C VAL A 343 7.73 32.88 8.20
N ALA A 344 6.44 33.06 8.50
CA ALA A 344 6.00 33.74 9.73
C ALA A 344 6.34 32.93 10.99
N THR A 345 6.05 31.63 10.99
CA THR A 345 6.34 30.72 12.11
C THR A 345 7.84 30.47 12.26
N LEU A 346 8.55 30.25 11.15
CA LEU A 346 10.01 30.09 11.20
C LEU A 346 10.70 31.39 11.62
N LYS A 347 10.15 32.57 11.31
CA LYS A 347 10.64 33.84 11.87
C LYS A 347 10.49 33.95 13.38
N GLN A 348 9.59 33.22 14.03
CA GLN A 348 9.48 33.21 15.49
C GLN A 348 10.63 32.42 16.14
N ILE A 349 11.09 31.35 15.47
CA ILE A 349 12.11 30.42 15.98
C ILE A 349 13.52 30.79 15.48
N TRP A 350 13.62 31.31 14.26
CA TRP A 350 14.87 31.58 13.55
C TRP A 350 14.96 33.05 13.22
N SER A 351 16.04 33.69 13.67
CA SER A 351 16.49 34.94 13.06
C SER A 351 17.44 34.60 11.94
N TYR A 352 17.26 35.19 10.77
CA TYR A 352 18.09 34.94 9.60
C TYR A 352 18.20 36.21 8.75
N ARG A 353 19.24 36.27 7.91
CA ARG A 353 19.41 37.32 6.91
C ARG A 353 19.69 36.72 5.55
N LYS A 354 19.30 37.43 4.50
CA LYS A 354 19.62 37.07 3.12
C LYS A 354 21.08 37.47 2.83
N GLN A 355 21.83 36.58 2.19
CA GLN A 355 23.20 36.82 1.72
C GLN A 355 23.18 37.44 0.31
N GLU A 356 24.34 37.93 -0.15
CA GLU A 356 24.47 38.58 -1.48
C GLU A 356 24.09 37.62 -2.63
N ASP A 357 24.42 36.34 -2.48
CA ASP A 357 24.09 35.26 -3.42
C ASP A 357 22.60 34.84 -3.42
N GLY A 358 21.78 35.45 -2.55
CA GLY A 358 20.36 35.19 -2.42
C GLY A 358 19.96 34.06 -1.49
N THR A 359 20.93 33.33 -0.91
CA THR A 359 20.71 32.30 0.12
C THR A 359 20.48 32.94 1.50
N LEU A 360 20.22 32.12 2.52
CA LEU A 360 19.91 32.54 3.88
C LEU A 360 21.00 32.09 4.84
N MET A 361 21.35 32.99 5.76
CA MET A 361 22.20 32.70 6.90
C MET A 361 21.41 32.79 8.19
N ILE A 362 21.42 31.74 9.00
CA ILE A 362 20.86 31.77 10.35
C ILE A 362 21.72 32.68 11.22
N THR A 363 21.10 33.60 11.94
CA THR A 363 21.78 34.58 12.80
C THR A 363 21.45 34.43 14.27
N ASN A 364 20.34 33.74 14.60
CA ASN A 364 20.00 33.40 15.98
C ASN A 364 18.96 32.28 16.00
N TYR A 365 19.08 31.37 16.96
CA TYR A 365 17.99 30.49 17.37
C TYR A 365 17.21 31.11 18.53
N LYS A 366 15.89 30.94 18.54
CA LYS A 366 14.95 31.53 19.51
C LYS A 366 13.95 30.51 20.04
N GLY A 367 14.07 29.25 19.61
CA GLY A 367 13.22 28.18 20.10
C GLY A 367 13.64 27.70 21.49
N LYS A 368 12.94 26.69 22.00
CA LYS A 368 13.11 26.13 23.35
C LYS A 368 13.50 24.65 23.36
N GLU A 369 13.72 24.08 22.17
CA GLU A 369 14.03 22.66 22.05
C GLU A 369 15.47 22.38 22.44
N THR A 370 15.71 21.23 23.06
CA THR A 370 17.05 20.75 23.43
C THR A 370 17.70 19.92 22.32
N GLU A 371 16.91 19.41 21.37
CA GLU A 371 17.40 18.81 20.12
C GLU A 371 16.93 19.65 18.94
N VAL A 372 17.86 20.27 18.23
CA VAL A 372 17.54 21.29 17.23
C VAL A 372 17.95 20.85 15.83
N THR A 373 16.98 20.83 14.91
CA THR A 373 17.24 20.64 13.48
C THR A 373 17.17 21.98 12.76
N VAL A 374 18.27 22.41 12.15
CA VAL A 374 18.31 23.61 11.32
C VAL A 374 17.53 23.36 10.02
N PRO A 375 16.58 24.22 9.63
CA PRO A 375 15.82 24.02 8.40
C PRO A 375 16.71 24.26 7.17
N GLU A 376 16.60 23.34 6.22
CA GLU A 376 17.09 23.44 4.84
C GLU A 376 16.71 24.73 4.12
N LYS A 377 15.45 25.16 4.29
CA LYS A 377 14.87 26.35 3.67
C LYS A 377 13.96 27.10 4.63
N ILE A 378 13.90 28.42 4.46
CA ILE A 378 12.90 29.27 5.10
C ILE A 378 12.15 30.03 3.99
N GLY A 379 10.88 29.66 3.78
CA GLY A 379 10.13 30.08 2.60
C GLY A 379 10.81 29.60 1.31
N LYS A 380 11.14 30.52 0.42
CA LYS A 380 11.86 30.20 -0.85
C LYS A 380 13.38 30.24 -0.71
N GLY A 381 13.94 30.74 0.39
CA GLY A 381 15.39 30.89 0.56
C GLY A 381 16.02 29.61 1.13
N ILE A 382 17.14 29.20 0.54
CA ILE A 382 17.93 28.05 1.00
C ILE A 382 18.85 28.50 2.13
N VAL A 383 18.89 27.76 3.23
CA VAL A 383 19.79 28.04 4.36
C VAL A 383 21.14 27.40 4.07
N THR A 384 22.16 28.23 3.87
CA THR A 384 23.51 27.76 3.51
C THR A 384 24.57 28.13 4.53
N ALA A 385 24.22 28.91 5.55
CA ALA A 385 25.19 29.37 6.51
C ALA A 385 24.62 29.49 7.93
N ILE A 386 25.46 29.16 8.90
CA ILE A 386 25.25 29.45 10.32
C ILE A 386 26.12 30.64 10.69
N GLY A 387 25.49 31.72 11.12
CA GLY A 387 26.16 32.99 11.39
C GLY A 387 26.92 33.03 12.71
N LYS A 388 27.69 34.12 12.89
CA LYS A 388 28.44 34.41 14.11
C LYS A 388 27.54 34.34 15.35
N GLY A 389 27.88 33.44 16.28
CA GLY A 389 27.17 33.23 17.54
C GLY A 389 25.71 32.77 17.42
N ALA A 390 25.28 32.19 16.30
CA ALA A 390 23.86 31.88 16.06
C ALA A 390 23.21 30.98 17.14
N PHE A 391 24.01 30.12 17.79
CA PHE A 391 23.61 29.23 18.88
C PHE A 391 24.50 29.42 20.12
N SER A 392 25.22 30.53 20.25
CA SER A 392 26.20 30.65 21.33
C SER A 392 25.53 30.63 22.71
N GLY A 393 26.07 29.80 23.61
CA GLY A 393 25.74 29.71 25.04
C GLY A 393 26.35 30.83 25.89
N ASN A 394 26.94 31.83 25.24
CA ASN A 394 27.38 33.11 25.80
C ASN A 394 26.90 34.25 24.89
N PHE A 395 27.25 35.49 25.21
CA PHE A 395 26.91 36.68 24.42
C PHE A 395 27.82 36.90 23.20
N TYR A 396 28.24 35.83 22.49
CA TYR A 396 28.97 35.95 21.22
C TYR A 396 28.15 36.69 20.16
N ASN A 397 26.84 36.43 20.16
CA ASN A 397 25.86 37.17 19.40
C ASN A 397 25.29 38.31 20.26
N PRO A 398 25.63 39.59 20.00
CA PRO A 398 25.13 40.72 20.79
C PRO A 398 23.61 40.94 20.64
N LYS A 399 22.96 40.26 19.68
CA LYS A 399 21.51 40.33 19.47
C LYS A 399 20.74 39.22 20.21
N ALA A 400 21.42 38.25 20.81
CA ALA A 400 20.78 37.21 21.60
C ALA A 400 20.40 37.74 22.99
N THR A 401 19.18 37.42 23.45
CA THR A 401 18.74 37.77 24.81
C THR A 401 19.32 36.81 25.84
N GLU A 402 19.38 37.21 27.10
CA GLU A 402 19.85 36.32 28.18
C GLU A 402 19.06 35.01 28.25
N VAL A 403 17.74 35.05 27.98
CA VAL A 403 16.88 33.86 27.93
C VAL A 403 17.30 32.92 26.80
N GLN A 404 17.60 33.44 25.62
CA GLN A 404 18.06 32.65 24.47
C GLN A 404 19.44 32.03 24.75
N VAL A 405 20.35 32.80 25.32
CA VAL A 405 21.68 32.31 25.72
C VAL A 405 21.59 31.19 26.76
N LYS A 406 20.72 31.33 27.77
CA LYS A 406 20.43 30.26 28.74
C LYS A 406 19.88 29.02 28.04
N GLN A 407 18.92 29.19 27.13
CA GLN A 407 18.35 28.08 26.37
C GLN A 407 19.39 27.35 25.50
N HIS A 408 20.31 28.09 24.86
CA HIS A 408 21.38 27.50 24.06
C HIS A 408 22.31 26.58 24.87
N ASN A 409 22.47 26.85 26.17
CA ASN A 409 23.25 26.00 27.08
C ASN A 409 22.57 24.66 27.40
N GLU A 410 21.28 24.52 27.15
CA GLU A 410 20.50 23.31 27.38
C GLU A 410 20.42 22.42 26.13
N ILE A 411 20.81 22.92 24.96
CA ILE A 411 20.78 22.16 23.70
C ILE A 411 21.81 21.02 23.77
N VAL A 412 21.32 19.79 23.62
CA VAL A 412 22.11 18.56 23.66
C VAL A 412 22.55 18.08 22.28
N LYS A 413 21.79 18.41 21.23
CA LYS A 413 22.05 17.97 19.85
C LYS A 413 21.68 19.03 18.83
N VAL A 414 22.53 19.23 17.85
CA VAL A 414 22.25 20.08 16.68
C VAL A 414 22.43 19.27 15.40
N ILE A 415 21.38 19.24 14.58
CA ILE A 415 21.38 18.61 13.25
C ILE A 415 21.45 19.72 12.21
N LEU A 416 22.54 19.74 11.44
CA LEU A 416 22.77 20.69 10.36
C LEU A 416 22.44 20.03 9.01
N PRO A 417 21.69 20.71 8.12
CA PRO A 417 21.39 20.20 6.80
C PRO A 417 22.64 20.20 5.90
N ASP A 418 22.64 19.36 4.87
CA ASP A 418 23.76 19.28 3.91
C ASP A 418 23.94 20.54 3.07
N THR A 419 22.94 21.43 3.07
CA THR A 419 23.01 22.74 2.42
C THR A 419 23.98 23.71 3.10
N ILE A 420 24.46 23.43 4.33
CA ILE A 420 25.38 24.33 5.03
C ILE A 420 26.78 24.27 4.43
N GLU A 421 27.24 25.43 3.96
CA GLU A 421 28.56 25.65 3.37
C GLU A 421 29.49 26.47 4.28
N PHE A 422 28.91 27.24 5.21
CA PHE A 422 29.65 28.13 6.09
C PHE A 422 29.16 28.05 7.55
N ILE A 423 30.11 27.92 8.49
CA ILE A 423 29.86 28.01 9.93
C ILE A 423 30.71 29.15 10.50
N GLY A 424 30.02 30.19 10.94
CA GLY A 424 30.60 31.42 11.42
C GLY A 424 31.30 31.31 12.78
N GLU A 425 32.04 32.37 13.08
CA GLU A 425 32.78 32.55 14.31
C GLU A 425 31.90 32.35 15.55
N GLY A 426 32.32 31.49 16.47
CA GLY A 426 31.60 31.24 17.73
C GLY A 426 30.18 30.70 17.58
N ALA A 427 29.78 30.17 16.41
CA ALA A 427 28.41 29.75 16.12
C ALA A 427 27.78 28.85 17.20
N PHE A 428 28.57 27.94 17.79
CA PHE A 428 28.16 27.00 18.84
C PHE A 428 28.99 27.19 20.14
N SER A 429 29.61 28.36 20.33
CA SER A 429 30.48 28.60 21.48
C SER A 429 29.71 28.51 22.78
N LYS A 430 30.33 27.90 23.80
CA LYS A 430 29.84 27.77 25.18
C LYS A 430 28.54 26.98 25.33
N MET A 431 28.08 26.22 24.33
CA MET A 431 26.94 25.32 24.50
C MET A 431 27.29 24.16 25.46
N ALA A 432 27.08 24.37 26.76
CA ALA A 432 27.56 23.49 27.82
C ALA A 432 27.02 22.05 27.74
N SER A 433 25.77 21.88 27.30
CA SER A 433 25.11 20.56 27.19
C SER A 433 25.27 19.87 25.85
N LEU A 434 25.89 20.51 24.84
CA LEU A 434 26.00 19.96 23.48
C LEU A 434 26.85 18.68 23.49
N LYS A 435 26.23 17.55 23.15
CA LYS A 435 26.86 16.22 23.10
C LYS A 435 27.17 15.76 21.68
N GLU A 436 26.30 16.11 20.73
CA GLU A 436 26.38 15.63 19.35
C GLU A 436 26.14 16.77 18.35
N ILE A 437 27.07 16.91 17.41
CA ILE A 437 26.91 17.75 16.23
C ILE A 437 27.70 17.15 15.08
N ASN A 438 27.03 16.99 13.92
CA ASN A 438 27.66 16.56 12.68
C ASN A 438 27.90 17.78 11.79
N ILE A 439 29.16 17.97 11.38
CA ILE A 439 29.53 19.05 10.45
C ILE A 439 29.25 18.56 9.03
N PRO A 440 28.38 19.23 8.25
CA PRO A 440 28.02 18.78 6.92
C PRO A 440 29.18 18.84 5.92
N MET A 441 29.09 18.01 4.88
CA MET A 441 30.11 17.92 3.84
C MET A 441 30.24 19.19 2.99
N GLY A 442 29.28 20.12 3.03
CA GLY A 442 29.39 21.41 2.34
C GLY A 442 30.40 22.38 2.96
N VAL A 443 30.76 22.20 4.24
CA VAL A 443 31.54 23.18 5.01
C VAL A 443 33.02 23.17 4.61
N ARG A 444 33.55 24.36 4.27
CA ARG A 444 34.98 24.55 3.91
C ARG A 444 35.84 25.10 5.04
N GLU A 445 35.24 25.84 5.95
CA GLU A 445 35.94 26.46 7.07
C GLU A 445 35.13 26.31 8.35
N ILE A 446 35.82 25.95 9.43
CA ILE A 446 35.31 26.07 10.80
C ILE A 446 35.86 27.36 11.38
N GLY A 447 34.97 28.32 11.62
CA GLY A 447 35.31 29.65 12.11
C GLY A 447 36.02 29.66 13.48
N ALA A 448 36.59 30.81 13.83
CA ALA A 448 37.28 30.93 15.12
C ALA A 448 36.27 30.73 16.26
N TYR A 449 36.69 30.06 17.33
CA TYR A 449 35.86 29.77 18.51
C TYR A 449 34.55 28.98 18.28
N THR A 450 34.31 28.38 17.10
CA THR A 450 33.01 27.77 16.73
C THR A 450 32.42 26.83 17.78
N PHE A 451 33.23 25.93 18.36
CA PHE A 451 32.89 24.98 19.43
C PHE A 451 33.60 25.32 20.75
N HIS A 452 34.07 26.55 20.93
CA HIS A 452 34.83 26.92 22.12
C HIS A 452 33.99 26.74 23.39
N GLY A 453 34.42 25.91 24.33
CA GLY A 453 33.73 25.73 25.61
C GLY A 453 32.50 24.82 25.56
N CYS A 454 32.39 23.90 24.59
CA CYS A 454 31.35 22.87 24.57
C CYS A 454 31.70 21.75 25.57
N ASP A 455 31.27 21.91 26.81
CA ASP A 455 31.72 21.06 27.92
C ASP A 455 31.28 19.60 27.82
N SER A 456 30.13 19.31 27.21
CA SER A 456 29.58 17.94 27.08
C SER A 456 29.97 17.21 25.79
N LEU A 457 30.68 17.87 24.87
CA LEU A 457 31.01 17.30 23.56
C LEU A 457 32.08 16.22 23.72
N LYS A 458 31.74 14.96 23.43
CA LYS A 458 32.63 13.80 23.62
C LYS A 458 33.46 13.45 22.39
N SER A 459 32.90 13.62 21.22
CA SER A 459 33.58 13.35 19.96
C SER A 459 33.21 14.38 18.91
N LEU A 460 34.14 14.70 18.02
CA LEU A 460 33.90 15.62 16.92
C LEU A 460 34.51 15.07 15.62
N THR A 461 33.67 14.96 14.60
CA THR A 461 34.09 14.54 13.26
C THR A 461 34.14 15.76 12.35
N ILE A 462 35.33 16.06 11.85
CA ILE A 462 35.59 17.11 10.86
C ILE A 462 35.62 16.46 9.47
N PRO A 463 34.68 16.78 8.57
CA PRO A 463 34.60 16.13 7.28
C PRO A 463 35.79 16.50 6.39
N LYS A 464 36.07 15.66 5.39
CA LYS A 464 37.18 15.84 4.43
C LYS A 464 37.10 17.11 3.57
N THR A 465 35.99 17.83 3.59
CA THR A 465 35.79 19.05 2.81
C THR A 465 36.21 20.31 3.54
N VAL A 466 36.37 20.23 4.87
CA VAL A 466 36.91 21.34 5.66
C VAL A 466 38.38 21.49 5.35
N GLU A 467 38.74 22.67 4.87
CA GLU A 467 40.11 23.06 4.53
C GLU A 467 40.78 23.84 5.64
N ILE A 468 39.99 24.59 6.43
CA ILE A 468 40.53 25.48 7.46
C ILE A 468 39.78 25.27 8.77
N ILE A 469 40.51 25.03 9.85
CA ILE A 469 40.02 25.10 11.23
C ILE A 469 40.65 26.34 11.84
N ARG A 470 39.89 27.38 12.18
CA ARG A 470 40.47 28.63 12.67
C ARG A 470 40.91 28.56 14.13
N LYS A 471 41.58 29.64 14.57
CA LYS A 471 42.06 29.84 15.94
C LYS A 471 40.96 29.54 16.97
N HIS A 472 41.32 28.78 18.01
CA HIS A 472 40.42 28.40 19.12
C HIS A 472 39.14 27.64 18.76
N ALA A 473 38.96 27.18 17.52
CA ALA A 473 37.71 26.61 17.01
C ALA A 473 37.08 25.52 17.89
N VAL A 474 37.87 24.69 18.57
CA VAL A 474 37.41 23.60 19.46
C VAL A 474 38.12 23.68 20.81
N SER A 475 38.45 24.88 21.28
CA SER A 475 39.19 25.05 22.53
C SER A 475 38.29 24.97 23.76
N PHE A 476 38.83 24.59 24.92
CA PHE A 476 38.13 24.43 26.19
C PHE A 476 36.96 23.43 26.15
N CYS A 477 37.08 22.33 25.42
CA CYS A 477 36.12 21.21 25.47
C CYS A 477 36.67 20.10 26.40
N PRO A 478 36.49 20.18 27.74
CA PRO A 478 37.15 19.28 28.69
C PRO A 478 36.83 17.80 28.48
N ASN A 479 35.61 17.46 28.05
CA ASN A 479 35.16 16.09 27.83
C ASN A 479 35.34 15.57 26.41
N LEU A 480 35.94 16.35 25.50
CA LEU A 480 36.23 15.89 24.15
C LEU A 480 37.32 14.82 24.21
N GLU A 481 36.96 13.59 23.89
CA GLU A 481 37.82 12.40 23.95
C GLU A 481 38.42 12.05 22.58
N LYS A 482 37.62 12.21 21.51
CA LYS A 482 37.99 11.78 20.15
C LYS A 482 37.74 12.87 19.11
N VAL A 483 38.72 13.10 18.24
CA VAL A 483 38.56 13.99 17.07
C VAL A 483 38.95 13.25 15.81
N PHE A 484 38.11 13.32 14.79
CA PHE A 484 38.39 12.78 13.46
C PHE A 484 38.63 13.94 12.49
N LEU A 485 39.82 14.01 11.92
CA LEU A 485 40.25 15.04 10.98
C LEU A 485 40.19 14.50 9.55
N GLY A 486 39.32 15.10 8.75
CA GLY A 486 39.17 14.78 7.34
C GLY A 486 40.38 15.20 6.48
N GLU A 487 40.44 14.64 5.28
CA GLU A 487 41.60 14.72 4.40
C GLU A 487 41.92 16.11 3.85
N GLY A 488 40.89 16.95 3.67
CA GLY A 488 41.04 18.24 3.00
C GLY A 488 41.63 19.36 3.85
N ILE A 489 41.96 19.13 5.12
CA ILE A 489 42.45 20.17 6.02
C ILE A 489 43.83 20.66 5.56
N LYS A 490 43.91 21.96 5.26
CA LYS A 490 45.12 22.69 4.84
C LYS A 490 45.69 23.54 5.98
N GLU A 491 44.82 24.08 6.83
CA GLU A 491 45.20 24.99 7.91
C GLU A 491 44.49 24.63 9.22
N ILE A 492 45.25 24.54 10.31
CA ILE A 492 44.72 24.51 11.69
C ILE A 492 45.30 25.71 12.41
N GLY A 493 44.40 26.58 12.87
CA GLY A 493 44.71 27.85 13.47
C GLY A 493 45.13 27.71 14.93
N GLU A 494 45.63 28.82 15.45
CA GLU A 494 46.27 28.86 16.76
C GLU A 494 45.38 28.30 17.87
N GLN A 495 45.92 27.44 18.72
CA GLN A 495 45.21 26.91 19.90
C GLN A 495 43.84 26.29 19.58
N ALA A 496 43.65 25.76 18.35
CA ALA A 496 42.36 25.23 17.89
C ALA A 496 41.74 24.20 18.87
N PHE A 497 42.54 23.33 19.48
CA PHE A 497 42.10 22.32 20.45
C PHE A 497 42.63 22.58 21.87
N TRP A 498 43.04 23.82 22.17
CA TRP A 498 43.63 24.16 23.46
C TRP A 498 42.68 23.82 24.62
N ARG A 499 43.21 23.29 25.72
CA ARG A 499 42.44 22.89 26.92
C ARG A 499 41.34 21.83 26.70
N CYS A 500 41.38 21.04 25.63
CA CYS A 500 40.62 19.77 25.55
C CYS A 500 41.28 18.71 26.42
N LYS A 501 40.87 18.61 27.70
CA LYS A 501 41.63 17.86 28.72
C LYS A 501 41.59 16.35 28.54
N ASN A 502 40.45 15.80 28.10
CA ASN A 502 40.25 14.37 27.94
C ASN A 502 40.57 13.85 26.54
N LEU A 503 41.06 14.71 25.63
CA LEU A 503 41.36 14.33 24.25
C LEU A 503 42.47 13.28 24.25
N CYS A 504 42.09 12.05 23.90
CA CYS A 504 42.95 10.88 23.95
C CYS A 504 43.12 10.22 22.58
N GLU A 505 42.30 10.57 21.60
CA GLU A 505 42.37 10.03 20.24
C GLU A 505 42.19 11.13 19.19
N VAL A 506 43.15 11.26 18.27
CA VAL A 506 43.00 12.10 17.07
C VAL A 506 43.26 11.22 15.86
N ARG A 507 42.23 11.03 15.02
CA ARG A 507 42.36 10.32 13.74
C ARG A 507 42.60 11.30 12.62
N VAL A 508 43.55 10.97 11.76
CA VAL A 508 44.05 11.79 10.67
C VAL A 508 44.04 10.93 9.42
N SER A 509 43.57 11.43 8.28
CA SER A 509 43.31 10.63 7.08
C SER A 509 44.43 10.71 6.03
N GLN A 510 44.40 9.88 4.97
CA GLN A 510 45.60 9.39 4.27
C GLN A 510 46.38 10.42 3.44
N SER A 511 45.81 11.60 3.17
CA SER A 511 46.31 12.56 2.18
C SER A 511 46.73 13.93 2.76
N LEU A 512 46.91 14.01 4.08
CA LEU A 512 47.32 15.26 4.74
C LEU A 512 48.79 15.63 4.42
N GLN A 513 48.97 16.56 3.48
CA GLN A 513 50.28 17.03 2.96
C GLN A 513 50.98 18.14 3.81
N TRP A 514 50.61 18.36 5.07
CA TRP A 514 50.99 19.58 5.82
C TRP A 514 52.41 19.59 6.45
N LEU A 515 53.29 18.67 6.08
CA LEU A 515 54.57 18.48 6.77
C LEU A 515 55.83 18.78 5.96
N SER A 516 55.70 19.46 4.82
CA SER A 516 56.86 20.00 4.12
C SER A 516 56.76 21.53 3.96
N MET A 517 56.88 22.30 5.03
CA MET A 517 57.51 23.63 4.95
C MET A 517 58.11 23.97 6.32
N GLU A 518 59.42 23.71 6.44
CA GLU A 518 60.28 24.53 7.29
C GLU A 518 60.10 26.00 6.88
N ASN A 519 60.07 26.91 7.86
CA ASN A 519 60.36 28.35 7.75
C ASN A 519 60.30 28.96 6.34
N THR A 520 59.17 29.52 5.93
CA THR A 520 59.18 30.54 4.87
C THR A 520 58.55 31.83 5.39
N ASP A 521 59.42 32.78 5.73
CA ASP A 521 59.10 34.19 5.92
C ASP A 521 58.51 34.77 4.62
N TYR A 522 57.20 35.02 4.60
CA TYR A 522 56.57 35.84 3.55
C TYR A 522 56.46 37.29 4.03
N HIS A 523 57.31 38.15 3.45
CA HIS A 523 57.27 39.61 3.56
C HIS A 523 56.08 40.14 2.74
N CYS A 524 55.24 41.00 3.32
CA CYS A 524 54.16 41.70 2.62
C CYS A 524 54.61 43.13 2.27
N GLU A 525 54.65 43.45 0.98
CA GLU A 525 55.10 44.72 0.40
C GLU A 525 54.12 45.91 0.55
N GLN A 526 53.04 45.78 1.32
CA GLN A 526 52.07 46.87 1.56
C GLN A 526 52.31 47.68 2.86
N CYS A 527 53.39 47.42 3.59
CA CYS A 527 53.65 48.01 4.92
C CYS A 527 54.81 49.03 4.94
N ALA A 528 54.99 49.84 3.89
CA ALA A 528 56.13 50.78 3.81
C ALA A 528 55.97 52.08 4.64
N SER A 529 54.94 52.24 5.48
CA SER A 529 54.77 53.48 6.28
C SER A 529 54.27 53.31 7.71
N ALA A 530 54.41 52.14 8.34
CA ALA A 530 54.11 51.97 9.77
C ALA A 530 55.21 51.17 10.50
N SER A 531 55.99 51.88 11.31
CA SER A 531 57.15 51.41 12.07
C SER A 531 56.80 50.62 13.34
N ASN A 532 55.96 49.58 13.20
CA ASN A 532 55.85 48.47 14.16
C ASN A 532 54.96 47.33 13.61
N CYS A 533 55.26 46.85 12.41
CA CYS A 533 54.68 45.60 11.92
C CYS A 533 55.31 44.41 12.65
N THR A 534 54.74 44.00 13.80
CA THR A 534 55.03 42.71 14.45
C THR A 534 54.11 41.61 13.95
N TYR A 535 53.67 41.67 12.69
CA TYR A 535 53.10 40.52 12.01
C TYR A 535 54.25 39.59 11.56
N ARG A 536 54.83 38.87 12.52
CA ARG A 536 55.41 37.56 12.18
C ARG A 536 54.23 36.69 11.77
N LYS A 537 53.94 36.58 10.47
CA LYS A 537 53.17 35.47 9.91
C LYS A 537 54.01 34.20 10.10
N THR A 538 54.11 33.71 11.32
CA THR A 538 54.44 32.30 11.50
C THR A 538 53.21 31.54 11.03
N ASN A 539 53.28 30.94 9.84
CA ASN A 539 52.45 29.80 9.47
C ASN A 539 52.72 28.68 10.49
N ASN A 540 52.15 28.81 11.69
CA ASN A 540 52.30 27.86 12.81
C ASN A 540 51.30 26.70 12.69
N ILE A 541 51.03 26.25 11.45
CA ILE A 541 50.14 25.12 11.16
C ILE A 541 50.65 23.86 11.88
N GLY A 542 51.98 23.67 11.93
CA GLY A 542 52.59 22.62 12.75
C GLY A 542 52.49 22.92 14.24
N ARG A 543 52.91 24.11 14.68
CA ARG A 543 53.12 24.44 16.10
C ARG A 543 51.86 24.23 16.96
N ASP A 544 50.66 24.49 16.45
CA ASP A 544 49.43 24.38 17.26
C ASP A 544 48.78 23.00 17.32
N LEU A 545 48.89 22.19 16.26
CA LEU A 545 48.63 20.75 16.33
C LEU A 545 49.63 20.10 17.29
N PHE A 546 50.88 20.56 17.27
CA PHE A 546 51.95 20.15 18.16
C PHE A 546 51.78 20.65 19.61
N CYS A 547 51.14 21.80 19.84
CA CYS A 547 50.71 22.23 21.18
C CYS A 547 49.67 21.28 21.80
N ILE A 548 48.87 20.56 20.99
CA ILE A 548 48.00 19.47 21.48
C ILE A 548 48.87 18.33 22.02
N PHE A 549 50.02 18.08 21.39
CA PHE A 549 50.86 16.90 21.59
C PHE A 549 51.90 17.06 22.69
N GLU A 550 52.50 18.25 22.85
CA GLU A 550 53.62 18.51 23.78
C GLU A 550 53.25 18.39 25.27
N TYR A 551 51.96 18.27 25.61
CA TYR A 551 51.50 18.20 27.01
C TYR A 551 50.66 16.95 27.36
N ARG A 552 50.58 15.93 26.50
CA ARG A 552 49.59 14.83 26.66
C ARG A 552 50.21 13.41 26.60
N LYS A 553 50.61 12.88 27.75
CA LYS A 553 51.12 11.49 27.89
C LYS A 553 50.14 10.37 27.44
N LYS A 554 48.83 10.67 27.31
CA LYS A 554 47.78 9.70 26.97
C LYS A 554 47.18 9.87 25.56
N LEU A 555 47.65 10.80 24.76
CA LEU A 555 47.12 10.99 23.41
C LEU A 555 47.62 9.90 22.45
N THR A 556 46.72 9.37 21.62
CA THR A 556 47.00 8.43 20.54
C THR A 556 46.59 9.05 19.21
N ILE A 557 47.51 9.11 18.27
CA ILE A 557 47.27 9.59 16.91
C ILE A 557 47.08 8.38 16.00
N ILE A 558 46.01 8.37 15.21
CA ILE A 558 45.74 7.31 14.24
C ILE A 558 45.91 7.91 12.84
N GLY A 559 46.86 7.40 12.05
CA GLY A 559 47.21 7.99 10.76
C GLY A 559 47.79 6.99 9.76
N PRO A 560 48.00 7.40 8.49
CA PRO A 560 48.61 6.55 7.48
C PRO A 560 50.07 6.21 7.82
N LYS A 561 50.45 4.95 7.52
CA LYS A 561 51.84 4.47 7.63
C LYS A 561 52.73 5.20 6.61
N GLY A 562 53.95 5.54 7.03
CA GLY A 562 54.93 6.29 6.23
C GLY A 562 54.66 7.79 6.14
N SER A 563 53.68 8.32 6.88
CA SER A 563 53.39 9.75 6.82
C SER A 563 54.40 10.58 7.60
N PRO A 564 54.59 11.85 7.22
CA PRO A 564 55.40 12.74 8.03
C PRO A 564 54.86 12.88 9.46
N LEU A 565 53.54 12.70 9.68
CA LEU A 565 52.93 12.71 11.02
C LEU A 565 53.41 11.54 11.88
N GLU A 566 53.58 10.35 11.29
CA GLU A 566 54.21 9.22 11.97
C GLU A 566 55.65 9.57 12.40
N THR A 567 56.42 10.22 11.53
CA THR A 567 57.80 10.65 11.82
C THR A 567 57.82 11.63 13.00
N TYR A 568 56.96 12.64 12.97
CA TYR A 568 56.83 13.60 14.06
C TYR A 568 56.41 12.94 15.39
N CYS A 569 55.41 12.06 15.36
CA CYS A 569 54.97 11.36 16.56
C CYS A 569 56.08 10.49 17.17
N LYS A 570 56.95 9.89 16.34
CA LYS A 570 58.15 9.18 16.80
C LYS A 570 59.16 10.13 17.45
N GLU A 571 59.49 11.25 16.82
CA GLU A 571 60.44 12.25 17.35
C GLU A 571 60.00 12.83 18.70
N LYS A 572 58.70 13.05 18.89
CA LYS A 572 58.14 13.66 20.11
C LYS A 572 57.58 12.64 21.12
N HIS A 573 57.80 11.36 20.90
CA HIS A 573 57.31 10.26 21.77
C HIS A 573 55.78 10.27 22.00
N VAL A 574 55.01 10.60 20.98
CA VAL A 574 53.53 10.53 20.98
C VAL A 574 53.09 9.16 20.46
N ARG A 575 52.08 8.54 21.08
CA ARG A 575 51.58 7.23 20.63
C ARG A 575 50.94 7.36 19.24
N PHE A 576 51.37 6.53 18.30
CA PHE A 576 50.85 6.48 16.94
C PHE A 576 50.33 5.07 16.60
N ARG A 577 49.20 4.97 15.90
CA ARG A 577 48.61 3.71 15.37
C ARG A 577 48.23 3.89 13.91
N TYR A 578 48.18 2.81 13.14
CA TYR A 578 47.82 2.88 11.73
C TYR A 578 46.30 2.85 11.54
N ILE A 579 45.78 3.58 10.54
CA ILE A 579 44.34 3.61 10.19
C ILE A 579 43.76 2.21 9.93
N ASN A 580 44.60 1.26 9.49
CA ASN A 580 44.18 -0.10 9.12
C ASN A 580 44.50 -1.15 10.20
N ASP A 581 45.01 -0.74 11.37
CA ASP A 581 45.10 -1.62 12.53
C ASP A 581 43.73 -1.67 13.20
N ALA A 582 42.83 -2.46 12.62
CA ALA A 582 41.55 -2.96 13.16
C ALA A 582 40.83 -2.10 14.22
N ASP A 583 39.82 -1.34 13.75
CA ASP A 583 38.46 -1.28 14.32
C ASP A 583 37.48 -0.93 13.20
#